data_AF-A0A2M6Y8L2-F1
#
_entry.id   AF-A0A2M6Y8L2-F1
#
_cell.length_a   1.000
_cell.length_b   1.000
_cell.length_c   1.000
_cell.angle_alpha   90.00
_cell.angle_beta   90.00
_cell.angle_gamma   90.00
#
_symmetry.space_group_name_H-M   'P 1'
#
loop_
_entity.id
_entity.type
_entity.pdbx_description
1 polymer ?
#
loop_
_entity_poly.entity_id
_entity_poly.type
_entity_poly.pdbx_seq_one_letter_code
_entity_poly.pdbx_strand_id
1 'polypeptide(L)' 'MSEEMVKAGWREVAIDGETHLNRIVEMYEELGFEVSLEEVKPEEVEQCTKCFQERDEKIYRVYTRAKVNK' A
#
# COMPACT_ATOMS: atom_id res chain seq x y z
N MET A 1 -2.77 -7.72 -11.88
CA MET A 1 -3.69 -6.60 -11.55
C MET A 1 -5.11 -7.04 -11.82
N SER A 2 -5.88 -7.32 -10.77
CA SER A 2 -7.31 -7.67 -10.87
C SER A 2 -8.11 -6.41 -11.25
N GLU A 3 -8.83 -6.46 -12.36
CA GLU A 3 -9.63 -5.35 -12.93
C GLU A 3 -10.65 -4.75 -11.94
N GLU A 4 -11.00 -5.49 -10.90
CA GLU A 4 -11.94 -5.09 -9.85
C GLU A 4 -11.41 -3.98 -8.95
N MET A 5 -10.11 -3.98 -8.62
CA MET A 5 -9.52 -2.93 -7.78
C MET A 5 -9.44 -1.59 -8.52
N VAL A 6 -9.12 -1.64 -9.82
CA VAL A 6 -9.12 -0.46 -10.70
C VAL A 6 -10.53 0.10 -10.86
N LYS A 7 -11.54 -0.76 -11.05
CA LYS A 7 -12.96 -0.34 -11.12
C LYS A 7 -13.46 0.27 -9.81
N ALA A 8 -12.98 -0.21 -8.67
CA ALA A 8 -13.31 0.32 -7.36
C ALA A 8 -12.56 1.62 -7.01
N GLY A 9 -11.67 2.10 -7.88
CA GLY A 9 -10.94 3.36 -7.72
C GLY A 9 -9.68 3.25 -6.86
N TRP A 10 -9.26 2.04 -6.49
CA TRP A 10 -8.04 1.81 -5.72
C TRP A 10 -6.82 1.85 -6.63
N ARG A 11 -5.80 2.61 -6.22
CA ARG A 11 -4.51 2.68 -6.89
C ARG A 11 -3.41 2.31 -5.92
N GLU A 12 -2.52 1.43 -6.36
CA GLU A 12 -1.27 1.17 -5.65
C GLU A 12 -0.43 2.45 -5.69
N VAL A 13 -0.02 2.92 -4.52
CA VAL A 13 0.81 4.15 -4.40
C VAL A 13 2.17 3.88 -3.79
N ALA A 14 2.32 2.83 -3.01
CA ALA A 14 3.57 2.47 -2.36
C ALA A 14 3.58 1.00 -1.95
N ILE A 15 4.78 0.45 -1.80
CA ILE A 15 5.06 -0.82 -1.13
C ILE A 15 6.11 -0.49 -0.08
N ASP A 16 5.79 -0.69 1.20
CA ASP A 16 6.69 -0.34 2.30
C ASP A 16 6.54 -1.31 3.48
N GLY A 17 7.46 -1.23 4.43
CA GLY A 17 7.44 -2.02 5.66
C GLY A 17 6.56 -1.39 6.73
N GLU A 18 6.21 -2.20 7.74
CA GLU A 18 5.38 -1.82 8.91
C GLU A 18 5.75 -0.46 9.50
N THR A 19 7.05 -0.21 9.61
CA THR A 19 7.63 0.99 10.22
C THR A 19 7.20 2.30 9.54
N HIS A 20 7.03 2.31 8.21
CA HIS A 20 6.68 3.52 7.46
C HIS A 20 5.19 3.60 7.10
N LEU A 21 4.47 2.49 7.20
CA LEU A 21 3.06 2.41 6.82
C LEU A 21 2.17 3.35 7.61
N ASN A 22 2.35 3.43 8.93
CA ASN A 22 1.52 4.28 9.78
C ASN A 22 1.53 5.74 9.30
N ARG A 23 2.74 6.24 9.00
CA ARG A 23 2.95 7.60 8.47
C ARG A 23 2.29 7.81 7.12
N ILE A 24 2.33 6.82 6.23
CA ILE A 24 1.72 6.90 4.90
C ILE A 24 0.19 6.93 5.05
N VAL A 25 -0.36 6.07 5.92
CA VAL A 25 -1.80 6.00 6.19
C VAL A 25 -2.31 7.34 6.72
N GLU A 26 -1.68 7.87 7.78
CA GLU A 26 -2.05 9.15 8.36
C GLU A 26 -2.04 10.27 7.31
N MET A 27 -0.97 10.36 6.51
CA MET A 27 -0.84 11.38 5.47
C MET A 27 -1.98 11.32 4.44
N TYR A 28 -2.34 10.13 3.95
CA TYR A 28 -3.42 9.99 2.97
C TYR A 28 -4.81 10.16 3.58
N GLU A 29 -5.03 9.71 4.82
CA GLU A 29 -6.29 9.95 5.54
C GLU A 29 -6.52 11.45 5.79
N GLU A 30 -5.49 12.20 6.18
CA GLU A 30 -5.56 13.66 6.33
C GLU A 30 -5.88 14.38 5.01
N LEU A 31 -5.39 13.85 3.89
CA LEU A 31 -5.71 14.35 2.54
C LEU A 31 -7.13 13.98 2.07
N GLY A 32 -7.88 13.20 2.87
CA GLY A 32 -9.23 12.75 2.54
C GLY A 32 -9.28 11.54 1.62
N PHE A 33 -8.19 10.78 1.52
CA PHE A 33 -8.15 9.52 0.79
C PHE A 33 -8.47 8.34 1.73
N GLU A 34 -9.06 7.29 1.19
CA GLU A 34 -9.12 6.00 1.87
C GLU A 34 -7.84 5.24 1.60
N VAL A 35 -7.29 4.63 2.65
CA VAL A 35 -6.08 3.82 2.58
C VAL A 35 -6.42 2.37 2.91
N SER A 36 -5.92 1.45 2.10
CA SER A 36 -6.04 0.02 2.30
C SER A 36 -4.66 -0.61 2.22
N LEU A 37 -4.36 -1.46 3.20
CA LEU A 37 -3.08 -2.12 3.35
C LEU A 37 -3.25 -3.61 3.08
N GLU A 38 -2.46 -4.15 2.17
CA GLU A 38 -2.44 -5.57 1.86
C GLU A 38 -1.08 -6.13 2.25
N GLU A 39 -1.05 -7.07 3.20
CA GLU A 39 0.18 -7.79 3.55
C GLU A 39 0.58 -8.67 2.36
N VAL A 40 1.79 -8.47 1.85
CA VAL A 40 2.31 -9.20 0.69
C VAL A 40 3.64 -9.83 1.02
N LYS A 41 3.92 -11.01 0.47
CA LYS A 41 5.22 -11.63 0.66
C LYS A 41 6.26 -10.99 -0.26
N PRO A 42 7.53 -10.91 0.17
CA PRO A 42 8.63 -10.42 -0.68
C PRO A 42 8.76 -11.18 -2.00
N GLU A 43 8.33 -12.44 -2.02
CA GLU A 43 8.33 -13.32 -3.20
C GLU A 43 7.23 -12.96 -4.22
N GLU A 44 6.17 -12.28 -3.78
CA GLU A 44 5.03 -11.86 -4.60
C GLU A 44 5.20 -10.44 -5.17
N VAL A 45 6.24 -9.75 -4.75
CA VAL A 45 6.57 -8.40 -5.20
C VAL A 45 7.61 -8.51 -6.31
N GLU A 46 7.26 -8.06 -7.51
CA GLU A 46 8.17 -8.06 -8.67
C GLU A 46 9.36 -7.09 -8.51
N GLN A 47 9.32 -6.23 -7.49
CA GLN A 47 10.37 -5.25 -7.17
C GLN A 47 11.40 -5.82 -6.17
N CYS A 48 12.54 -5.16 -6.05
CA CYS A 48 13.58 -5.57 -5.10
C CYS A 48 13.07 -5.46 -3.65
N THR A 49 12.94 -6.60 -2.97
CA THR A 49 12.49 -6.69 -1.56
C THR A 49 13.60 -7.09 -0.59
N LYS A 50 14.86 -7.14 -1.04
CA LYS A 50 16.01 -7.56 -0.23
C LYS A 50 16.12 -6.80 1.09
N CYS A 51 15.92 -5.48 1.07
CA CYS A 51 15.99 -4.65 2.27
C CYS A 51 14.99 -5.08 3.36
N PHE A 52 13.80 -5.53 2.97
CA PHE A 52 12.78 -6.02 3.89
C PHE A 52 13.09 -7.44 4.37
N GLN A 53 13.61 -8.30 3.48
CA GLN A 53 14.05 -9.66 3.80
C GLN A 53 15.22 -9.67 4.79
N GLU A 54 16.21 -8.79 4.62
CA GLU A 54 17.36 -8.67 5.53
C GLU A 54 16.96 -8.19 6.92
N ARG A 55 15.85 -7.44 7.02
CA ARG A 55 15.32 -6.91 8.28
C ARG A 55 14.26 -7.81 8.91
N ASP A 56 13.91 -8.92 8.26
CA ASP A 56 12.77 -9.79 8.62
C ASP A 56 11.48 -8.98 8.84
N GLU A 57 11.31 -7.90 8.06
CA GLU A 57 10.15 -7.00 8.16
C GLU A 57 9.03 -7.46 7.22
N LYS A 58 7.80 -7.35 7.72
CA LYS A 58 6.60 -7.56 6.91
C LYS A 58 6.46 -6.44 5.88
N ILE A 59 6.14 -6.83 4.65
CA ILE A 59 5.90 -5.91 3.54
C ILE A 59 4.40 -5.74 3.37
N TYR A 60 3.98 -4.50 3.20
CA TYR A 60 2.60 -4.22 2.83
C TYR A 60 2.55 -3.34 1.60
N ARG A 61 1.55 -3.63 0.78
CA ARG A 61 1.20 -2.85 -0.39
C ARG A 61 0.12 -1.86 0.00
N VAL A 62 0.40 -0.58 -0.25
CA VAL A 62 -0.49 0.54 0.06
C VAL A 62 -1.32 0.86 -1.16
N TYR A 63 -2.64 0.75 -0.98
CA TYR A 63 -3.63 1.19 -1.93
C TYR A 63 -4.33 2.42 -1.40
N THR A 64 -4.52 3.42 -2.26
CA THR A 64 -5.32 4.59 -1.92
C THR A 64 -6.45 4.78 -2.91
N ARG A 65 -7.55 5.33 -2.40
CA ARG A 65 -8.71 5.72 -3.18
C ARG A 65 -9.12 7.12 -2.79
N ALA A 66 -9.32 7.98 -3.78
CA ALA A 66 -9.92 9.28 -3.52
C ALA A 66 -11.36 9.08 -3.01
N LYS A 67 -11.69 9.60 -1.83
CA LYS A 67 -13.10 9.84 -1.51
C LYS A 67 -13.56 10.93 -2.47
N VAL A 68 -14.32 10.54 -3.48
CA VAL A 68 -15.00 11.49 -4.35
C VAL A 68 -16.07 12.17 -3.51
N ASN A 69 -15.69 13.20 -2.76
CA ASN A 69 -16.63 14.09 -2.13
C ASN A 69 -17.25 14.91 -3.26
N LYS A 70 -18.46 14.50 -3.66
CA LYS A 70 -19.29 15.17 -4.66
C LYS A 70 -19.90 16.43 -4.09
#